data_AF-A0AAV4CD19-F1
#
_entry.id   AF-A0AAV4CD19-F1
#
_cell.length_a   1.000
_cell.length_b   1.000
_cell.length_c   1.000
_cell.angle_alpha   90.00
_cell.angle_beta   90.00
_cell.angle_gamma   90.00
#
_symmetry.space_group_name_H-M   'P 1'
#
loop_
_entity.id
_entity.type
_entity.pdbx_description
1 polymer ?
#
loop_
_entity_poly.entity_id
_entity_poly.type
_entity_poly.pdbx_seq_one_letter_code
_entity_poly.pdbx_strand_id
1 'polypeptide(L)'
;MAPSKGEKKFILEVIEMYHGFPELWKVKSKEYSDREKKEAAYDTLLLKYKEWYTEATKDDLKKKLNAMRTSFRRLALLVHPVRTLATN
;
A
#
# COMPACT_ATOMS: atom_id res chain seq x y z
N MET A 1 -11.64 -8.20 -16.47
CA MET A 1 -11.31 -9.48 -15.79
C MET A 1 -11.58 -9.30 -14.31
N ALA A 2 -12.59 -9.95 -13.74
CA ALA A 2 -12.79 -9.91 -12.29
C ALA A 2 -11.66 -10.70 -11.60
N PRO A 3 -11.04 -10.18 -10.53
CA PRO A 3 -9.95 -10.88 -9.87
C PRO A 3 -10.45 -12.21 -9.31
N SER A 4 -9.75 -13.28 -9.64
CA SER A 4 -10.05 -14.63 -9.16
C SER A 4 -9.98 -14.68 -7.63
N LYS A 5 -10.71 -15.61 -6.99
CA LYS A 5 -10.82 -15.67 -5.52
C LYS A 5 -9.45 -15.81 -4.83
N GLY A 6 -8.47 -16.46 -5.50
CA GLY A 6 -7.09 -16.60 -5.03
C GLY A 6 -6.29 -15.29 -5.06
N GLU A 7 -6.42 -14.51 -6.13
CA GLU A 7 -5.76 -13.20 -6.26
C GLU A 7 -6.21 -12.22 -5.17
N LYS A 8 -7.50 -12.24 -4.80
CA LYS A 8 -8.02 -11.41 -3.70
C LYS A 8 -7.40 -11.76 -2.36
N LYS A 9 -7.27 -13.06 -2.06
CA LYS A 9 -6.68 -13.53 -0.80
C LYS A 9 -5.20 -13.13 -0.72
N PHE A 10 -4.47 -13.30 -1.81
CA PHE A 10 -3.09 -12.85 -1.91
C PHE A 10 -2.94 -11.34 -1.69
N ILE A 11 -3.77 -10.52 -2.34
CA ILE A 11 -3.75 -9.06 -2.15
C ILE A 11 -4.05 -8.72 -0.68
N LEU A 12 -4.97 -9.41 -0.02
CA LEU A 12 -5.27 -9.21 1.40
C LEU A 12 -4.06 -9.54 2.28
N GLU A 13 -3.36 -10.65 2.04
CA GLU A 13 -2.14 -11.01 2.78
C GLU A 13 -1.04 -9.95 2.61
N VAL A 14 -0.87 -9.41 1.40
CA VAL A 14 0.08 -8.31 1.14
C VAL A 14 -0.33 -7.03 1.87
N ILE A 15 -1.64 -6.74 1.93
CA ILE A 15 -2.17 -5.58 2.67
C ILE A 15 -1.95 -5.73 4.18
N GLU A 16 -2.20 -6.92 4.73
CA GLU A 16 -1.97 -7.22 6.15
C GLU A 16 -0.48 -7.07 6.50
N MET A 17 0.39 -7.63 5.68
CA MET A 17 1.84 -7.49 5.82
C MET A 17 2.25 -6.00 5.77
N TYR A 18 1.75 -5.25 4.79
CA TYR A 18 1.99 -3.82 4.67
C TYR A 18 1.49 -3.02 5.89
N HIS A 19 0.34 -3.40 6.47
CA HIS A 19 -0.19 -2.77 7.68
C HIS A 19 0.75 -2.96 8.88
N GLY A 20 1.41 -4.12 8.97
CA GLY A 20 2.43 -4.43 9.97
C GLY A 20 3.72 -3.60 9.88
N PHE A 21 3.95 -2.88 8.78
CA PHE A 21 5.14 -2.05 8.55
C PHE A 21 4.83 -0.55 8.72
N PRO A 22 4.80 -0.01 9.96
CA PRO A 22 4.50 1.40 10.20
C PRO A 22 5.50 2.34 9.51
N GLU A 23 6.73 1.90 9.25
CA GLU A 23 7.74 2.61 8.46
C GLU A 23 7.30 2.96 7.03
N LEU A 24 6.36 2.21 6.44
CA LEU A 24 5.90 2.43 5.07
C LEU A 24 4.73 3.42 4.97
N TRP A 25 3.91 3.54 6.01
CA TRP A 25 2.62 4.24 5.94
C TRP A 25 2.36 5.23 7.07
N LYS A 26 2.95 5.02 8.24
CA LYS A 26 2.74 5.84 9.43
C LYS A 26 3.71 7.02 9.43
N VAL A 27 3.33 8.10 8.76
CA VAL A 27 4.14 9.34 8.65
C VAL A 27 4.55 9.91 10.02
N LYS A 28 3.74 9.71 11.07
CA LYS A 28 4.03 10.14 12.44
C LYS A 28 5.02 9.23 13.21
N SER A 29 5.47 8.12 12.62
CA SER A 29 6.45 7.22 13.25
C SER A 29 7.87 7.73 13.00
N LYS A 30 8.76 7.61 13.98
CA LYS A 30 10.21 7.89 13.79
C LYS A 30 10.79 7.04 12.65
N GLU A 31 10.33 5.80 12.55
CA GLU A 31 10.79 4.82 11.56
C GLU A 31 10.37 5.18 10.13
N TYR A 32 9.42 6.09 9.96
CA TYR A 32 9.12 6.62 8.62
C TYR A 32 10.27 7.45 8.06
N SER A 33 11.12 8.06 8.89
CA SER A 33 12.28 8.81 8.39
C SER A 33 13.44 7.89 8.01
N ASP A 34 13.46 6.65 8.50
CA ASP A 34 14.55 5.70 8.28
C ASP A 34 14.42 5.08 6.87
N ARG A 35 15.32 5.51 5.97
CA ARG A 35 15.33 5.04 4.59
C ARG A 35 15.71 3.56 4.47
N GLU A 36 16.63 3.09 5.30
CA GLU A 36 17.07 1.69 5.32
C GLU A 36 15.93 0.75 5.72
N LYS A 37 15.22 1.08 6.80
CA LYS A 37 14.05 0.33 7.27
C LYS A 37 12.96 0.26 6.21
N LYS A 38 12.67 1.39 5.55
CA LYS A 38 11.73 1.44 4.42
C LYS A 38 12.13 0.51 3.28
N GLU A 39 13.39 0.53 2.87
CA GLU A 39 13.87 -0.34 1.80
C GLU A 39 13.79 -1.81 2.19
N ALA A 40 14.19 -2.18 3.42
CA ALA A 40 14.07 -3.53 3.95
C ALA A 40 12.61 -4.03 4.01
N ALA A 41 11.68 -3.16 4.41
CA ALA A 41 10.25 -3.46 4.39
C ALA A 41 9.72 -3.70 2.98
N TYR A 42 10.12 -2.85 2.02
CA TYR A 42 9.75 -3.01 0.62
C TYR A 42 10.36 -4.28 0.00
N ASP A 43 11.59 -4.64 0.36
CA ASP A 43 12.22 -5.91 -0.08
C ASP A 43 11.45 -7.12 0.44
N THR A 44 11.07 -7.10 1.72
CA THR A 44 10.27 -8.17 2.33
C THR A 44 8.92 -8.31 1.65
N LEU A 45 8.23 -7.19 1.40
CA LEU A 45 6.97 -7.19 0.67
C LEU A 45 7.13 -7.68 -0.78
N LEU A 46 8.22 -7.26 -1.46
CA LEU A 46 8.49 -7.64 -2.85
C LEU A 46 8.70 -9.15 -2.95
N LEU A 47 9.41 -9.75 -2.00
CA LEU A 47 9.70 -11.18 -1.99
C LEU A 47 8.40 -11.98 -1.94
N LYS A 48 7.44 -11.56 -1.09
CA LYS A 48 6.09 -12.12 -1.06
C LYS A 48 5.30 -11.83 -2.34
N TYR A 49 5.44 -10.62 -2.88
CA TYR A 49 4.74 -10.22 -4.10
C TYR A 49 5.18 -11.03 -5.34
N LYS A 50 6.48 -11.39 -5.38
CA LYS A 50 7.09 -12.20 -6.43
C LYS A 50 6.66 -13.66 -6.45
N GLU A 51 6.14 -14.19 -5.33
CA GLU A 51 5.57 -15.55 -5.31
C GLU A 51 4.39 -15.70 -6.28
N TRP A 52 3.67 -14.61 -6.54
CA TRP A 52 2.51 -14.59 -7.46
C TRP A 52 2.79 -13.85 -8.77
N TYR A 53 3.59 -12.78 -8.70
CA TYR A 53 4.01 -11.99 -9.87
C TYR A 53 5.53 -12.08 -10.02
N THR A 54 5.98 -13.13 -10.68
CA THR A 54 7.40 -13.50 -10.81
C THR A 54 8.28 -12.37 -11.38
N GLU A 55 7.72 -11.53 -12.25
CA GLU A 55 8.42 -10.41 -12.89
C GLU A 55 8.18 -9.05 -12.22
N ALA A 56 7.47 -9.01 -11.10
CA ALA A 56 7.16 -7.74 -10.45
C ALA A 56 8.41 -7.07 -9.86
N THR A 57 8.53 -5.76 -10.13
CA THR A 57 9.57 -4.91 -9.55
C THR A 57 9.06 -4.15 -8.33
N LYS A 58 9.98 -3.57 -7.53
CA LYS A 58 9.63 -2.64 -6.45
C LYS A 58 8.75 -1.50 -6.94
N ASP A 59 8.97 -1.03 -8.16
CA ASP A 59 8.17 0.03 -8.78
C ASP A 59 6.72 -0.41 -9.06
N ASP A 60 6.52 -1.62 -9.54
CA ASP A 60 5.17 -2.18 -9.73
C ASP A 60 4.43 -2.32 -8.40
N LEU A 61 5.12 -2.81 -7.37
CA LEU A 61 4.58 -2.91 -6.02
C LEU A 61 4.20 -1.51 -5.48
N LYS A 62 5.10 -0.53 -5.60
CA LYS A 62 4.86 0.86 -5.18
C LYS A 62 3.68 1.48 -5.95
N LYS A 63 3.59 1.26 -7.27
CA LYS A 63 2.45 1.70 -8.09
C LYS A 63 1.15 1.08 -7.63
N LYS A 64 1.13 -0.23 -7.37
CA LYS A 64 -0.04 -0.96 -6.89
C LYS A 64 -0.50 -0.44 -5.52
N LEU A 65 0.44 -0.28 -4.58
CA LEU A 65 0.16 0.28 -3.25
C LEU A 65 -0.36 1.71 -3.33
N ASN A 66 0.21 2.55 -4.19
CA ASN A 66 -0.30 3.90 -4.41
C ASN A 66 -1.69 3.91 -5.04
N ALA A 67 -1.98 3.04 -6.01
CA ALA A 67 -3.31 2.89 -6.57
C ALA A 67 -4.34 2.49 -5.48
N MET A 68 -3.99 1.54 -4.60
CA MET A 68 -4.84 1.16 -3.47
C MET A 68 -5.05 2.32 -2.50
N ARG A 69 -4.00 3.04 -2.11
CA ARG A 69 -4.08 4.21 -1.23
C ARG A 69 -4.98 5.29 -1.81
N THR A 70 -4.86 5.59 -3.10
CA THR A 70 -5.68 6.60 -3.78
C THR A 70 -7.14 6.18 -3.85
N SER A 71 -7.42 4.92 -4.19
CA SER A 71 -8.78 4.38 -4.18
C SER A 71 -9.40 4.42 -2.79
N PHE A 72 -8.66 4.01 -1.77
CA PHE A 72 -9.10 4.06 -0.37
C PHE A 72 -9.38 5.50 0.07
N ARG A 73 -8.48 6.46 -0.21
CA ARG A 73 -8.70 7.88 0.09
C ARG A 73 -9.91 8.44 -0.64
N ARG A 74 -10.09 8.11 -1.92
CA ARG A 74 -11.25 8.55 -2.70
C ARG A 74 -12.56 8.03 -2.09
N LEU A 75 -12.60 6.74 -1.73
CA LEU A 75 -13.75 6.15 -1.06
C LEU A 75 -13.98 6.79 0.32
N ALA A 76 -12.92 7.02 1.10
CA ALA A 76 -13.01 7.68 2.39
C ALA A 76 -13.53 9.12 2.27
N LEU A 77 -13.10 9.88 1.26
CA LEU A 77 -13.61 11.23 0.96
C LEU A 77 -15.06 11.22 0.45
N LEU A 78 -15.49 10.14 -0.22
CA LEU A 78 -16.86 9.99 -0.69
C LEU A 78 -17.81 9.64 0.47
N VAL A 79 -17.38 8.76 1.39
CA VAL A 79 -18.17 8.31 2.54
C VAL A 79 -18.17 9.34 3.67
N HIS A 80 -17.04 10.02 3.87
CA HIS A 80 -16.93 11.19 4.72
C HIS A 80 -16.67 12.40 3.84
N PRO A 81 -17.72 13.13 3.41
CA PRO A 81 -17.53 14.43 2.79
C PRO A 81 -16.90 15.34 3.84
N VAL A 82 -15.57 15.40 3.86
CA VAL A 82 -14.85 16.47 4.54
C VAL A 82 -15.28 17.72 3.81
N ARG A 83 -16.16 18.48 4.47
CA ARG A 83 -16.57 19.83 4.11
C ARG A 83 -15.36 20.57 3.56
N THR A 84 -15.28 20.69 2.24
CA THR A 84 -14.32 21.58 1.59
C THR A 84 -14.80 22.99 1.90
N LEU A 85 -14.33 23.51 3.04
CA LEU A 85 -14.33 24.95 3.26
C LEU A 85 -13.33 25.55 2.27
N ALA A 86 -13.85 26.51 1.51
CA ALA A 86 -13.09 27.46 0.73
C ALA A 86 -11.96 28.09 1.56
N THR A 87 -10.79 28.18 0.94
CA THR A 87 -9.67 29.11 1.16
C THR A 87 -8.64 28.71 0.10
N ASN A 88 -8.16 29.52 -0.84
CA ASN A 88 -8.06 30.98 -0.99
C ASN A 88 -8.05 31.26 -2.51
#